data_AF-A0A366R2R3-F1
#
_entry.id   AF-A0A366R2R3-F1
#
_cell.length_a   1.000
_cell.length_b   1.000
_cell.length_c   1.000
_cell.angle_alpha   90.00
_cell.angle_beta   90.00
_cell.angle_gamma   90.00
#
_symmetry.space_group_name_H-M   'P 1'
#
loop_
_entity.id
_entity.type
_entity.pdbx_description
1 polymer ?
#
loop_
_entity_poly.entity_id
_entity_poly.type
_entity_poly.pdbx_seq_one_letter_code
_entity_poly.pdbx_strand_id
1 'polypeptide(L)'
;MTSSAPSDEAVASPTLESIPAPVQDMAALNVKDPVTEAVTEAVVPETEAAEVPPHRSHDPTNNLKRSDPFQFGSRYLSEGDDVFEFNAWDHVETDDAYKEYAEQQFAKQRQHPVSDFEKRKFSQDPARWWNLFYKNNAANFFKNRKWLQQEFPVLAEVTKEDAGPKLVLEIGAGAGNTAFPVLAENKNPQLKIHACDYSKTAVEVIRKNEAYNTDFIQADVWDVASDSLPPGLEEGSVDVAVLIFIFSALSPDQWAKAVENVHRVLKPGGLVCFRDYGRGDLAQVRFRKGRYLDENFYIRGDGTRVYFFDRDELSDIWTGKKADKESETALETTTPAAEGADAVQSTDTEAAETEIPRFEVENLGVDRRLLVNRASKLKMYRCWLQGRFRKK
;
A
#
# COMPACT_ATOMS: atom_id res chain seq x y z
N MET A 1 -41.91 -39.43 -48.39
CA MET A 1 -41.47 -38.87 -47.09
C MET A 1 -40.34 -39.75 -46.59
N THR A 2 -39.11 -39.35 -46.91
CA THR A 2 -37.89 -40.15 -46.70
C THR A 2 -37.02 -39.44 -45.67
N SER A 3 -36.73 -40.18 -44.62
CA SER A 3 -35.73 -39.93 -43.58
C SER A 3 -34.35 -39.62 -44.15
N SER A 4 -33.68 -38.60 -43.63
CA SER A 4 -32.22 -38.48 -43.59
C SER A 4 -31.81 -37.45 -42.54
N ALA A 5 -31.15 -37.92 -41.49
CA ALA A 5 -30.43 -37.10 -40.51
C ALA A 5 -29.15 -36.52 -41.14
N PRO A 6 -28.68 -35.33 -40.74
CA PRO A 6 -27.35 -34.89 -41.07
C PRO A 6 -26.32 -35.47 -40.08
N SER A 7 -25.20 -35.85 -40.67
CA SER A 7 -24.01 -36.50 -40.15
C SER A 7 -23.20 -35.64 -39.18
N ASP A 8 -22.74 -36.29 -38.10
CA ASP A 8 -21.66 -35.86 -37.21
C ASP A 8 -20.34 -35.75 -38.00
N GLU A 9 -19.78 -34.54 -38.09
CA GLU A 9 -18.35 -34.35 -38.35
C GLU A 9 -17.63 -34.08 -37.02
N ALA A 10 -16.88 -35.08 -36.57
CA ALA A 10 -15.99 -34.99 -35.43
C ALA A 10 -14.80 -34.08 -35.77
N VAL A 11 -14.78 -32.87 -35.20
CA VAL A 11 -13.57 -32.04 -35.17
C VAL A 11 -12.69 -32.52 -34.03
N ALA A 12 -11.53 -33.06 -34.37
CA ALA A 12 -10.51 -33.52 -33.45
C ALA A 12 -10.11 -32.40 -32.47
N SER A 13 -10.25 -32.69 -31.17
CA SER A 13 -9.72 -31.85 -30.09
C SER A 13 -8.20 -31.98 -30.05
N PRO A 14 -7.42 -30.88 -30.10
CA PRO A 14 -6.02 -30.95 -29.74
C PRO A 14 -5.91 -31.14 -28.23
N THR A 15 -5.32 -32.26 -27.83
CA THR A 15 -4.87 -32.56 -26.47
C THR A 15 -4.01 -31.40 -25.95
N LEU A 16 -4.55 -30.66 -24.99
CA LEU A 16 -3.81 -29.71 -24.16
C LEU A 16 -2.88 -30.51 -23.23
N GLU A 17 -1.59 -30.46 -23.52
CA GLU A 17 -0.54 -30.87 -22.59
C GLU A 17 -0.75 -30.14 -21.25
N SER A 18 -0.68 -30.92 -20.16
CA SER A 18 -0.84 -30.47 -18.80
C SER A 18 0.22 -29.43 -18.42
N ILE A 19 -0.20 -28.18 -18.21
CA ILE A 19 0.65 -27.12 -17.66
C ILE A 19 0.69 -27.30 -16.13
N PRO A 20 1.88 -27.41 -15.51
CA PRO A 20 2.00 -27.62 -14.06
C PRO A 20 1.54 -26.39 -13.27
N ALA A 21 0.93 -26.65 -12.12
CA ALA A 21 0.34 -25.67 -11.21
C ALA A 21 1.37 -24.62 -10.70
N PRO A 22 0.95 -23.36 -10.46
CA PRO A 22 1.84 -22.31 -10.01
C PRO A 22 2.30 -22.55 -8.56
N VAL A 23 3.61 -22.74 -8.41
CA VAL A 23 4.33 -22.78 -7.14
C VAL A 23 4.32 -21.38 -6.51
N GLN A 24 3.98 -21.32 -5.22
CA GLN A 24 3.96 -20.12 -4.39
C GLN A 24 5.25 -19.30 -4.54
N ASP A 25 5.13 -18.13 -5.18
CA ASP A 25 6.26 -17.25 -5.44
C ASP A 25 6.58 -16.36 -4.22
N MET A 26 7.17 -16.98 -3.19
CA MET A 26 8.08 -16.28 -2.27
C MET A 26 9.53 -16.29 -2.83
N ALA A 27 9.72 -16.70 -4.08
CA ALA A 27 11.01 -16.87 -4.74
C ALA A 27 11.41 -15.69 -5.67
N ALA A 28 10.53 -14.70 -5.88
CA ALA A 28 10.86 -13.45 -6.57
C ALA A 28 11.95 -12.60 -5.88
N LEU A 29 12.58 -13.09 -4.82
CA LEU A 29 13.76 -12.50 -4.17
C LEU A 29 15.03 -13.36 -4.27
N ASN A 30 15.00 -14.50 -4.97
CA ASN A 30 16.17 -15.37 -5.12
C ASN A 30 16.50 -15.60 -6.60
N VAL A 31 16.86 -14.52 -7.30
CA VAL A 31 17.65 -14.61 -8.53
C VAL A 31 19.11 -14.58 -8.10
N LYS A 32 19.88 -15.59 -8.51
CA LYS A 32 21.34 -15.53 -8.46
C LYS A 32 21.78 -14.37 -9.36
N ASP A 33 22.09 -13.22 -8.77
CA ASP A 33 22.67 -12.09 -9.48
C ASP A 33 24.19 -12.26 -9.57
N PRO A 34 24.80 -12.17 -10.77
CA PRO A 34 26.24 -12.00 -10.91
C PRO A 34 26.55 -10.50 -10.85
N VAL A 35 26.55 -9.93 -9.64
CA VAL A 35 27.18 -8.62 -9.36
C VAL A 35 27.86 -8.69 -7.99
N THR A 36 28.84 -9.58 -7.89
CA THR A 36 29.94 -9.42 -6.93
C THR A 36 30.88 -8.37 -7.51
N GLU A 37 30.75 -7.11 -7.09
CA GLU A 37 31.85 -6.14 -6.96
C GLU A 37 31.29 -4.75 -6.61
N ALA A 38 31.29 -4.44 -5.32
CA ALA A 38 31.56 -3.14 -4.71
C ALA A 38 31.36 -3.29 -3.20
N VAL A 39 32.43 -3.72 -2.52
CA VAL A 39 32.50 -3.84 -1.06
C VAL A 39 32.95 -2.49 -0.52
N THR A 40 32.24 -1.93 0.47
CA THR A 40 32.79 -0.89 1.35
C THR A 40 33.15 -1.52 2.68
N GLU A 41 34.46 -1.59 2.94
CA GLU A 41 35.02 -1.76 4.28
C GLU A 41 34.96 -0.40 4.96
N ALA A 42 34.19 -0.27 6.05
CA ALA A 42 34.19 0.94 6.87
C ALA A 42 35.25 0.79 7.98
N VAL A 43 36.25 1.67 7.96
CA VAL A 43 37.25 1.80 9.04
C VAL A 43 36.63 2.60 10.18
N VAL A 44 36.70 2.05 11.39
CA VAL A 44 36.22 2.66 12.65
C VAL A 44 37.35 3.49 13.27
N PRO A 45 37.14 4.75 13.68
CA PRO A 45 38.12 5.48 14.48
C PRO A 45 37.98 5.09 15.97
N GLU A 46 39.09 4.74 16.61
CA GLU A 46 39.16 4.53 18.06
C GLU A 46 39.09 5.87 18.81
N THR A 47 38.16 6.02 19.76
CA THR A 47 38.39 6.85 20.96
C THR A 47 37.56 6.37 22.17
N GLU A 48 38.28 6.31 23.29
CA GLU A 48 37.99 6.18 24.73
C GLU A 48 36.71 5.48 25.25
N ALA A 49 36.97 4.50 26.13
CA ALA A 49 36.02 3.62 26.79
C ALA A 49 35.05 4.37 27.74
N ALA A 50 33.80 4.49 27.32
CA ALA A 50 32.67 4.75 28.20
C ALA A 50 32.07 3.41 28.69
N GLU A 51 31.75 3.34 30.00
CA GLU A 51 31.17 2.15 30.64
C GLU A 51 29.95 1.61 29.87
N VAL A 52 30.04 0.33 29.51
CA VAL A 52 29.04 -0.44 28.80
C VAL A 52 27.78 -0.56 29.69
N PRO A 53 26.63 0.03 29.31
CA PRO A 53 25.42 -0.08 30.12
C PRO A 53 24.94 -1.54 30.21
N PRO A 54 24.29 -1.96 31.30
CA PRO A 54 23.96 -3.37 31.57
C PRO A 54 23.02 -4.05 30.56
N HIS A 55 22.40 -3.30 29.64
CA HIS A 55 21.64 -3.87 28.50
C HIS A 55 22.53 -4.33 27.33
N ARG A 56 23.82 -4.00 27.33
CA ARG A 56 24.83 -4.47 26.36
C ARG A 56 25.48 -5.80 26.78
N SER A 57 25.01 -6.42 27.86
CA SER A 57 25.44 -7.77 28.22
C SER A 57 24.90 -8.73 27.17
N HIS A 58 25.80 -9.46 26.51
CA HIS A 58 25.52 -10.67 25.72
C HIS A 58 24.94 -11.78 26.62
N ASP A 59 23.83 -11.49 27.31
CA ASP A 59 23.20 -12.38 28.26
C ASP A 59 22.41 -13.44 27.49
N PRO A 60 22.85 -14.72 27.50
CA PRO A 60 22.13 -15.78 26.84
C PRO A 60 20.72 -16.01 27.40
N THR A 61 20.35 -15.39 28.54
CA THR A 61 19.00 -15.41 29.11
C THR A 61 18.08 -14.32 28.53
N ASN A 62 18.63 -13.27 27.90
CA ASN A 62 17.90 -12.22 27.17
C ASN A 62 18.16 -12.26 25.65
N ASN A 63 18.63 -13.41 25.16
CA ASN A 63 18.56 -13.77 23.75
C ASN A 63 17.08 -13.98 23.40
N LEU A 64 16.34 -12.91 23.12
CA LEU A 64 14.95 -12.96 22.64
C LEU A 64 14.89 -13.52 21.20
N LYS A 65 15.49 -14.69 20.97
CA LYS A 65 15.01 -15.66 20.00
C LYS A 65 13.68 -16.19 20.54
N ARG A 66 12.63 -15.36 20.36
CA ARG A 66 11.20 -15.67 20.50
C ARG A 66 10.67 -15.67 21.95
N SER A 67 10.11 -14.54 22.38
CA SER A 67 9.03 -14.54 23.38
C SER A 67 7.75 -15.12 22.75
N ASP A 68 6.95 -15.86 23.51
CA ASP A 68 5.63 -16.34 23.09
C ASP A 68 4.57 -15.65 23.98
N PRO A 69 3.52 -15.02 23.42
CA PRO A 69 3.28 -14.78 22.00
C PRO A 69 4.36 -13.90 21.37
N PHE A 70 4.76 -14.25 20.14
CA PHE A 70 5.75 -13.47 19.37
C PHE A 70 5.28 -12.02 19.21
N GLN A 71 6.05 -11.08 19.77
CA GLN A 71 5.76 -9.66 19.70
C GLN A 71 6.58 -9.00 18.57
N PHE A 72 5.88 -8.57 17.51
CA PHE A 72 6.47 -7.77 16.45
C PHE A 72 6.94 -6.39 16.98
N GLY A 73 8.05 -5.86 16.46
CA GLY A 73 8.53 -4.51 16.76
C GLY A 73 9.41 -4.39 18.01
N SER A 74 10.02 -5.49 18.46
CA SER A 74 10.77 -5.55 19.73
C SER A 74 12.29 -5.63 19.57
N ARG A 75 12.80 -5.78 18.34
CA ARG A 75 14.24 -5.97 18.08
C ARG A 75 14.89 -4.67 17.64
N TYR A 76 15.43 -3.91 18.58
CA TYR A 76 16.10 -2.65 18.31
C TYR A 76 17.58 -2.86 18.05
N LEU A 77 18.11 -2.27 16.97
CA LEU A 77 19.54 -2.28 16.66
C LEU A 77 20.21 -1.06 17.31
N SER A 78 21.19 -1.31 18.18
CA SER A 78 21.96 -0.29 18.90
C SER A 78 23.42 -0.23 18.46
N GLU A 79 24.11 0.86 18.81
CA GLU A 79 25.54 1.00 18.55
C GLU A 79 26.35 -0.07 19.30
N GLY A 80 27.11 -0.87 18.54
CA GLY A 80 27.92 -2.00 19.02
C GLY A 80 27.33 -3.37 18.71
N ASP A 81 26.08 -3.46 18.26
CA ASP A 81 25.42 -4.74 17.97
C ASP A 81 25.97 -5.40 16.70
N ASP A 82 26.05 -6.74 16.69
CA ASP A 82 26.27 -7.49 15.44
C ASP A 82 24.97 -7.51 14.64
N VAL A 83 24.94 -6.68 13.59
CA VAL A 83 23.83 -6.57 12.64
C VAL A 83 23.38 -7.94 12.08
N PHE A 84 24.27 -8.94 12.02
CA PHE A 84 23.97 -10.28 11.51
C PHE A 84 23.53 -11.30 12.57
N GLU A 85 23.36 -10.89 13.83
CA GLU A 85 22.91 -11.75 14.91
C GLU A 85 21.48 -12.29 14.66
N PHE A 86 20.58 -11.40 14.22
CA PHE A 86 19.21 -11.74 13.83
C PHE A 86 19.02 -11.64 12.31
N ASN A 87 18.01 -12.32 11.77
CA ASN A 87 17.65 -12.19 10.35
C ASN A 87 16.99 -10.83 10.03
N ALA A 88 16.48 -10.13 11.05
CA ALA A 88 15.86 -8.83 10.91
C ALA A 88 15.87 -8.04 12.22
N TRP A 89 15.89 -6.71 12.07
CA TRP A 89 15.79 -5.72 13.13
C TRP A 89 14.65 -4.74 12.80
N ASP A 90 14.00 -4.24 13.84
CA ASP A 90 12.85 -3.35 13.80
C ASP A 90 13.28 -1.90 14.13
N HIS A 91 12.58 -0.89 13.60
CA HIS A 91 12.84 0.54 13.83
C HIS A 91 14.26 1.02 13.49
N VAL A 92 14.84 0.51 12.39
CA VAL A 92 16.23 0.82 12.00
C VAL A 92 16.31 1.96 11.00
N GLU A 93 17.07 3.00 11.32
CA GLU A 93 17.41 4.06 10.37
C GLU A 93 18.37 3.56 9.28
N THR A 94 18.21 4.09 8.06
CA THR A 94 19.12 3.76 6.97
C THR A 94 20.44 4.51 7.15
N ASP A 95 21.55 3.77 6.99
CA ASP A 95 22.88 4.36 6.95
C ASP A 95 23.14 5.15 5.64
N ASP A 96 24.17 6.00 5.65
CA ASP A 96 24.47 6.86 4.51
C ASP A 96 24.89 6.08 3.27
N ALA A 97 25.54 4.91 3.45
CA ALA A 97 25.87 4.02 2.35
C ALA A 97 24.62 3.50 1.63
N TYR A 98 23.57 3.14 2.37
CA TYR A 98 22.30 2.73 1.76
C TYR A 98 21.58 3.90 1.09
N LYS A 99 21.61 5.10 1.68
CA LYS A 99 21.04 6.30 1.05
C LYS A 99 21.72 6.60 -0.28
N GLU A 100 23.05 6.56 -0.33
CA GLU A 100 23.80 6.73 -1.56
C GLU A 100 23.48 5.63 -2.59
N TYR A 101 23.46 4.37 -2.15
CA TYR A 101 23.06 3.25 -3.00
C TYR A 101 21.65 3.45 -3.60
N ALA A 102 20.67 3.86 -2.79
CA ALA A 102 19.31 4.10 -3.23
C ALA A 102 19.26 5.18 -4.32
N GLU A 103 19.94 6.32 -4.11
CA GLU A 103 20.01 7.40 -5.11
C GLU A 103 20.68 6.94 -6.41
N GLN A 104 21.73 6.12 -6.34
CA GLN A 104 22.34 5.51 -7.52
C GLN A 104 21.36 4.57 -8.26
N GLN A 105 20.53 3.80 -7.54
CA GLN A 105 19.51 2.96 -8.17
C GLN A 105 18.42 3.81 -8.83
N PHE A 106 17.95 4.87 -8.18
CA PHE A 106 16.96 5.78 -8.75
C PHE A 106 17.48 6.44 -10.03
N ALA A 107 18.72 6.91 -10.03
CA ALA A 107 19.36 7.46 -11.23
C ALA A 107 19.40 6.45 -12.40
N LYS A 108 19.77 5.19 -12.13
CA LYS A 108 19.79 4.12 -13.15
C LYS A 108 18.40 3.80 -13.69
N GLN A 109 17.39 3.82 -12.83
CA GLN A 109 15.99 3.58 -13.20
C GLN A 109 15.45 4.72 -14.08
N ARG A 110 15.74 5.98 -13.73
CA ARG A 110 15.37 7.17 -14.53
C ARG A 110 15.98 7.15 -15.94
N GLN A 111 17.18 6.61 -16.11
CA GLN A 111 17.83 6.46 -17.41
C GLN A 111 17.12 5.46 -18.34
N HIS A 112 16.29 4.58 -17.79
CA HIS A 112 15.61 3.53 -18.54
C HIS A 112 14.12 3.49 -18.17
N PRO A 113 13.36 4.57 -18.49
CA PRO A 113 11.92 4.60 -18.25
C PRO A 113 11.21 3.57 -19.12
N VAL A 114 9.97 3.27 -18.78
CA VAL A 114 9.09 2.54 -19.70
C VAL A 114 8.86 3.35 -20.97
N SER A 115 8.64 2.66 -22.09
CA SER A 115 8.28 3.32 -23.35
C SER A 115 6.91 3.99 -23.27
N ASP A 116 6.64 4.99 -24.10
CA ASP A 116 5.30 5.63 -24.16
C ASP A 116 4.19 4.66 -24.50
N PHE A 117 4.50 3.64 -25.31
CA PHE A 117 3.58 2.56 -25.61
C PHE A 117 3.21 1.77 -24.34
N GLU A 118 4.20 1.41 -23.53
CA GLU A 118 3.98 0.72 -22.26
C GLU A 118 3.24 1.62 -21.27
N LYS A 119 3.64 2.89 -21.12
CA LYS A 119 2.92 3.87 -20.29
C LYS A 119 1.42 3.87 -20.59
N ARG A 120 1.05 3.97 -21.87
CA ARG A 120 -0.36 3.91 -22.31
C ARG A 120 -0.99 2.55 -21.98
N LYS A 121 -0.33 1.44 -22.34
CA LYS A 121 -0.82 0.07 -22.10
C LYS A 121 -1.13 -0.20 -20.63
N PHE A 122 -0.29 0.26 -19.71
CA PHE A 122 -0.45 0.01 -18.28
C PHE A 122 -1.34 1.04 -17.56
N SER A 123 -1.64 2.18 -18.20
CA SER A 123 -2.49 3.23 -17.61
C SER A 123 -3.93 3.22 -18.12
N GLN A 124 -4.20 2.67 -19.31
CA GLN A 124 -5.54 2.71 -19.92
C GLN A 124 -6.58 1.84 -19.20
N ASP A 125 -6.19 0.67 -18.72
CA ASP A 125 -7.06 -0.25 -17.97
C ASP A 125 -6.25 -0.91 -16.84
N PRO A 126 -6.01 -0.18 -15.73
CA PRO A 126 -5.23 -0.68 -14.61
C PRO A 126 -5.93 -1.86 -13.90
N ALA A 127 -7.27 -1.87 -13.88
CA ALA A 127 -8.06 -2.93 -13.25
C ALA A 127 -7.84 -4.30 -13.92
N ARG A 128 -7.58 -4.34 -15.24
CA ARG A 128 -7.21 -5.56 -15.97
C ARG A 128 -6.04 -6.30 -15.34
N TRP A 129 -5.03 -5.59 -14.86
CA TRP A 129 -3.83 -6.19 -14.30
C TRP A 129 -4.09 -6.83 -12.94
N TRP A 130 -4.94 -6.21 -12.12
CA TRP A 130 -5.39 -6.83 -10.87
C TRP A 130 -6.35 -7.98 -11.08
N ASN A 131 -7.24 -7.90 -12.07
CA ASN A 131 -8.07 -9.04 -12.47
C ASN A 131 -7.20 -10.25 -12.88
N LEU A 132 -6.15 -10.03 -13.67
CA LEU A 132 -5.20 -11.08 -14.04
C LEU A 132 -4.42 -11.60 -12.82
N PHE A 133 -3.97 -10.71 -11.95
CA PHE A 133 -3.28 -11.08 -10.72
C PHE A 133 -4.13 -12.01 -9.85
N TYR A 134 -5.37 -11.64 -9.53
CA TYR A 134 -6.25 -12.47 -8.69
C TYR A 134 -6.74 -13.73 -9.40
N LYS A 135 -6.88 -13.70 -10.73
CA LYS A 135 -7.15 -14.92 -11.51
C LYS A 135 -6.04 -15.96 -11.35
N ASN A 136 -4.79 -15.51 -11.32
CA ASN A 136 -3.62 -16.41 -11.23
C ASN A 136 -3.30 -16.84 -9.79
N ASN A 137 -3.59 -15.99 -8.81
CA ASN A 137 -3.14 -16.18 -7.43
C ASN A 137 -4.25 -16.56 -6.43
N ALA A 138 -5.51 -16.23 -6.74
CA ALA A 138 -6.64 -16.36 -5.84
C ALA A 138 -6.34 -15.79 -4.43
N ALA A 139 -6.65 -16.53 -3.37
CA ALA A 139 -6.41 -16.12 -1.97
C ALA A 139 -5.01 -16.51 -1.43
N ASN A 140 -4.12 -17.06 -2.26
CA ASN A 140 -2.89 -17.70 -1.78
C ASN A 140 -1.68 -16.78 -1.68
N PHE A 141 -1.73 -15.59 -2.29
CA PHE A 141 -0.56 -14.71 -2.39
C PHE A 141 -0.34 -13.88 -1.12
N PHE A 142 -1.38 -13.20 -0.64
CA PHE A 142 -1.28 -12.35 0.54
C PHE A 142 -1.64 -13.13 1.80
N LYS A 143 -0.88 -12.89 2.88
CA LYS A 143 -1.12 -13.50 4.19
C LYS A 143 -2.10 -12.66 5.02
N ASN A 144 -2.88 -13.32 5.87
CA ASN A 144 -3.70 -12.63 6.88
C ASN A 144 -2.87 -11.71 7.76
N ARG A 145 -3.40 -10.51 8.03
CA ARG A 145 -2.70 -9.47 8.78
C ARG A 145 -2.83 -9.71 10.28
N LYS A 146 -1.78 -10.27 10.88
CA LYS A 146 -1.74 -10.60 12.32
C LYS A 146 -1.48 -9.40 13.24
N TRP A 147 -1.10 -8.26 12.68
CA TRP A 147 -0.68 -7.05 13.40
C TRP A 147 -1.79 -5.99 13.50
N LEU A 148 -2.98 -6.23 12.91
CA LEU A 148 -4.03 -5.22 12.75
C LEU A 148 -4.43 -4.56 14.07
N GLN A 149 -4.72 -5.33 15.12
CA GLN A 149 -5.20 -4.76 16.38
C GLN A 149 -4.09 -3.99 17.14
N GLN A 150 -2.83 -4.39 16.97
CA GLN A 150 -1.69 -3.69 17.57
C GLN A 150 -1.49 -2.32 16.93
N GLU A 151 -1.53 -2.26 15.60
CA GLU A 151 -1.28 -1.03 14.83
C GLU A 151 -2.53 -0.15 14.69
N PHE A 152 -3.71 -0.77 14.67
CA PHE A 152 -5.01 -0.12 14.56
C PHE A 152 -5.97 -0.58 15.66
N PRO A 153 -5.78 -0.12 16.92
CA PRO A 153 -6.63 -0.52 18.05
C PRO A 153 -8.12 -0.27 17.84
N VAL A 154 -8.49 0.71 17.02
CA VAL A 154 -9.89 0.97 16.64
C VAL A 154 -10.59 -0.26 16.06
N LEU A 155 -9.85 -1.13 15.35
CA LEU A 155 -10.41 -2.38 14.80
C LEU A 155 -10.78 -3.39 15.90
N ALA A 156 -10.10 -3.35 17.06
CA ALA A 156 -10.49 -4.12 18.23
C ALA A 156 -11.66 -3.48 19.00
N GLU A 157 -11.80 -2.14 18.94
CA GLU A 157 -12.91 -1.44 19.58
C GLU A 157 -14.24 -1.71 18.86
N VAL A 158 -14.27 -1.68 17.53
CA VAL A 158 -15.51 -1.92 16.75
C VAL A 158 -16.00 -3.36 16.82
N THR A 159 -15.15 -4.31 17.22
CA THR A 159 -15.49 -5.73 17.36
C THR A 159 -15.98 -6.11 18.75
N LYS A 160 -16.01 -5.17 19.72
CA LYS A 160 -16.54 -5.45 21.07
C LYS A 160 -18.06 -5.66 21.06
N GLU A 161 -18.54 -6.54 21.93
CA GLU A 161 -19.96 -6.92 22.02
C GLU A 161 -20.90 -5.72 22.23
N ASP A 162 -20.45 -4.70 22.97
CA ASP A 162 -21.19 -3.49 23.31
C ASP A 162 -20.86 -2.27 22.42
N ALA A 163 -20.08 -2.44 21.35
CA ALA A 163 -19.67 -1.33 20.48
C ALA A 163 -20.83 -0.68 19.69
N GLY A 164 -22.00 -1.32 19.68
CA GLY A 164 -23.18 -0.89 18.92
C GLY A 164 -23.01 -1.04 17.41
N PRO A 165 -23.90 -0.43 16.60
CA PRO A 165 -23.78 -0.45 15.14
C PRO A 165 -22.47 0.18 14.68
N LYS A 166 -21.66 -0.60 13.95
CA LYS A 166 -20.39 -0.14 13.38
C LYS A 166 -20.27 -0.58 11.93
N LEU A 167 -19.84 0.35 11.07
CA LEU A 167 -19.53 0.07 9.67
C LEU A 167 -18.04 0.34 9.40
N VAL A 168 -17.33 -0.71 8.98
CA VAL A 168 -15.94 -0.64 8.53
C VAL A 168 -15.91 -0.79 7.01
N LEU A 169 -15.27 0.14 6.30
CA LEU A 169 -15.03 0.05 4.86
C LEU A 169 -13.57 -0.37 4.63
N GLU A 170 -13.34 -1.57 4.09
CA GLU A 170 -12.02 -1.97 3.57
C GLU A 170 -11.94 -1.58 2.09
N ILE A 171 -10.97 -0.73 1.73
CA ILE A 171 -10.76 -0.26 0.36
C ILE A 171 -9.53 -0.96 -0.21
N GLY A 172 -9.66 -1.59 -1.38
CA GLY A 172 -8.65 -2.49 -1.92
C GLY A 172 -8.59 -3.80 -1.13
N ALA A 173 -9.76 -4.39 -0.86
CA ALA A 173 -9.90 -5.53 0.03
C ALA A 173 -9.24 -6.82 -0.49
N GLY A 174 -9.00 -6.93 -1.80
CA GLY A 174 -8.36 -8.10 -2.38
C GLY A 174 -9.08 -9.40 -2.05
N ALA A 175 -8.35 -10.33 -1.44
CA ALA A 175 -8.89 -11.61 -0.96
C ALA A 175 -9.46 -11.58 0.47
N GLY A 176 -9.60 -10.40 1.08
CA GLY A 176 -10.14 -10.22 2.44
C GLY A 176 -9.14 -10.50 3.56
N ASN A 177 -7.84 -10.29 3.31
CA ASN A 177 -6.78 -10.55 4.30
C ASN A 177 -6.79 -9.58 5.49
N THR A 178 -7.62 -8.53 5.46
CA THR A 178 -7.97 -7.69 6.62
C THR A 178 -9.36 -8.03 7.13
N ALA A 179 -10.39 -8.04 6.28
CA ALA A 179 -11.76 -8.32 6.67
C ALA A 179 -11.91 -9.62 7.46
N PHE A 180 -11.39 -10.76 6.96
CA PHE A 180 -11.59 -12.04 7.64
C PHE A 180 -10.89 -12.12 8.99
N PRO A 181 -9.64 -11.63 9.17
CA PRO A 181 -9.06 -11.51 10.50
C PRO A 181 -9.87 -10.64 11.46
N VAL A 182 -10.46 -9.53 11.00
CA VAL A 182 -11.32 -8.69 11.86
C VAL A 182 -12.59 -9.46 12.24
N LEU A 183 -13.22 -10.16 11.30
CA LEU A 183 -14.42 -10.98 11.55
C LEU A 183 -14.15 -12.16 12.48
N ALA A 184 -12.98 -12.80 12.37
CA ALA A 184 -12.61 -13.93 13.22
C ALA A 184 -12.55 -13.55 14.70
N GLU A 185 -12.22 -12.29 15.01
CA GLU A 185 -12.17 -11.74 16.36
C GLU A 185 -13.45 -10.98 16.75
N ASN A 186 -14.48 -10.99 15.90
CA ASN A 186 -15.68 -10.21 16.10
C ASN A 186 -16.59 -10.78 17.18
N LYS A 187 -16.93 -9.95 18.17
CA LYS A 187 -17.96 -10.20 19.19
C LYS A 187 -19.15 -9.25 19.06
N ASN A 188 -19.07 -8.26 18.17
CA ASN A 188 -20.14 -7.28 17.93
C ASN A 188 -21.18 -7.86 16.96
N PRO A 189 -22.42 -8.14 17.41
CA PRO A 189 -23.47 -8.65 16.53
C PRO A 189 -23.97 -7.63 15.49
N GLN A 190 -23.60 -6.34 15.65
CA GLN A 190 -24.00 -5.24 14.79
C GLN A 190 -22.85 -4.67 13.95
N LEU A 191 -21.69 -5.33 13.92
CA LEU A 191 -20.60 -4.97 13.03
C LEU A 191 -20.96 -5.34 11.58
N LYS A 192 -20.72 -4.41 10.66
CA LYS A 192 -20.72 -4.65 9.23
C LYS A 192 -19.37 -4.25 8.65
N ILE A 193 -18.80 -5.10 7.81
CA ILE A 193 -17.66 -4.79 6.96
C ILE A 193 -18.14 -4.67 5.51
N HIS A 194 -17.89 -3.53 4.89
CA HIS A 194 -18.02 -3.36 3.45
C HIS A 194 -16.62 -3.48 2.84
N ALA A 195 -16.37 -4.51 2.04
CA ALA A 195 -15.08 -4.81 1.43
C ALA A 195 -15.10 -4.47 -0.06
N CYS A 196 -14.47 -3.37 -0.44
CA CYS A 196 -14.43 -2.90 -1.81
C CYS A 196 -13.11 -3.19 -2.49
N ASP A 197 -13.16 -3.63 -3.74
CA ASP A 197 -11.99 -3.70 -4.62
C ASP A 197 -12.41 -3.38 -6.05
N TYR A 198 -11.64 -2.58 -6.79
CA TYR A 198 -11.97 -2.27 -8.18
C TYR A 198 -11.79 -3.48 -9.12
N SER A 199 -11.09 -4.52 -8.68
CA SER A 199 -10.95 -5.78 -9.38
C SER A 199 -12.17 -6.65 -9.11
N LYS A 200 -13.01 -6.84 -10.14
CA LYS A 200 -14.11 -7.81 -10.08
C LYS A 200 -13.64 -9.22 -9.70
N THR A 201 -12.44 -9.62 -10.12
CA THR A 201 -11.89 -10.93 -9.77
C THR A 201 -11.49 -11.01 -8.30
N ALA A 202 -10.97 -9.93 -7.70
CA ALA A 202 -10.75 -9.87 -6.26
C ALA A 202 -12.07 -10.03 -5.48
N VAL A 203 -13.11 -9.31 -5.90
CA VAL A 203 -14.45 -9.38 -5.31
C VAL A 203 -15.04 -10.80 -5.41
N GLU A 204 -14.83 -11.50 -6.53
CA GLU A 204 -15.21 -12.91 -6.65
C GLU A 204 -14.42 -13.81 -5.68
N VAL A 205 -13.12 -13.55 -5.47
CA VAL A 205 -12.27 -14.34 -4.57
C VAL A 205 -12.73 -14.17 -3.11
N ILE A 206 -12.95 -12.94 -2.64
CA ILE A 206 -13.39 -12.70 -1.27
C ILE A 206 -14.79 -13.28 -1.01
N ARG A 207 -15.73 -13.18 -1.97
CA ARG A 207 -17.08 -13.77 -1.87
C ARG A 207 -17.09 -15.31 -1.85
N LYS A 208 -16.05 -15.96 -2.37
CA LYS A 208 -15.90 -17.43 -2.36
C LYS A 208 -15.26 -17.97 -1.07
N ASN A 209 -14.80 -17.11 -0.18
CA ASN A 209 -14.21 -17.54 1.08
C ASN A 209 -15.26 -18.22 1.96
N GLU A 210 -14.90 -19.33 2.62
CA GLU A 210 -15.81 -20.09 3.49
C GLU A 210 -16.32 -19.29 4.69
N ALA A 211 -15.56 -18.27 5.13
CA ALA A 211 -15.95 -17.37 6.21
C ALA A 211 -16.82 -16.19 5.73
N TYR A 212 -17.17 -16.12 4.44
CA TYR A 212 -18.03 -15.06 3.92
C TYR A 212 -19.46 -15.24 4.40
N ASN A 213 -19.89 -14.37 5.32
CA ASN A 213 -21.25 -14.33 5.85
C ASN A 213 -21.86 -12.94 5.60
N THR A 214 -22.93 -12.87 4.82
CA THR A 214 -23.65 -11.63 4.48
C THR A 214 -24.24 -10.92 5.69
N ASP A 215 -24.35 -11.59 6.84
CA ASP A 215 -24.73 -10.97 8.11
C ASP A 215 -23.65 -10.03 8.65
N PHE A 216 -22.40 -10.15 8.23
CA PHE A 216 -21.29 -9.33 8.74
C PHE A 216 -20.43 -8.70 7.64
N ILE A 217 -20.43 -9.23 6.43
CA ILE A 217 -19.62 -8.72 5.32
C ILE A 217 -20.39 -8.64 4.01
N GLN A 218 -20.21 -7.52 3.31
CA GLN A 218 -20.60 -7.32 1.93
C GLN A 218 -19.34 -6.95 1.14
N ALA A 219 -19.08 -7.61 0.01
CA ALA A 219 -17.97 -7.24 -0.87
C ALA A 219 -18.50 -6.75 -2.21
N ASP A 220 -18.00 -5.63 -2.73
CA ASP A 220 -18.48 -5.02 -3.97
C ASP A 220 -17.36 -4.42 -4.82
N VAL A 221 -17.63 -4.32 -6.13
CA VAL A 221 -16.72 -3.67 -7.07
C VAL A 221 -16.85 -2.17 -6.93
N TRP A 222 -15.78 -1.50 -6.51
CA TRP A 222 -15.74 -0.06 -6.41
C TRP A 222 -14.32 0.47 -6.58
N ASP A 223 -14.18 1.50 -7.41
CA ASP A 223 -12.94 2.27 -7.55
C ASP A 223 -13.03 3.50 -6.64
N VAL A 224 -12.10 3.60 -5.69
CA VAL A 224 -12.01 4.71 -4.74
C VAL A 224 -11.85 6.07 -5.43
N ALA A 225 -11.32 6.09 -6.66
CA ALA A 225 -11.16 7.30 -7.45
C ALA A 225 -12.30 7.53 -8.47
N SER A 226 -13.42 6.79 -8.38
CA SER A 226 -14.60 7.02 -9.24
C SER A 226 -15.46 8.19 -8.76
N ASP A 227 -16.46 8.58 -9.56
CA ASP A 227 -17.37 9.69 -9.21
C ASP A 227 -18.46 9.29 -8.20
N SER A 228 -18.68 7.98 -8.01
CA SER A 228 -19.72 7.43 -7.14
C SER A 228 -19.15 6.92 -5.82
N LEU A 229 -19.95 6.96 -4.76
CA LEU A 229 -19.67 6.26 -3.50
C LEU A 229 -19.77 4.73 -3.68
N PRO A 230 -19.25 3.93 -2.73
CA PRO A 230 -19.39 2.48 -2.77
C PRO A 230 -20.87 2.06 -2.86
N PRO A 231 -21.21 0.99 -3.60
CA PRO A 231 -22.59 0.53 -3.72
C PRO A 231 -23.28 0.37 -2.37
N GLY A 232 -24.44 1.00 -2.18
CA GLY A 232 -25.22 0.90 -0.94
C GLY A 232 -24.66 1.67 0.26
N LEU A 233 -23.57 2.43 0.10
CA LEU A 233 -23.09 3.35 1.12
C LEU A 233 -23.47 4.80 0.79
N GLU A 234 -23.74 5.57 1.85
CA GLU A 234 -24.11 6.97 1.79
C GLU A 234 -23.00 7.86 2.36
N GLU A 235 -23.09 9.17 2.14
CA GLU A 235 -22.19 10.12 2.79
C GLU A 235 -22.35 10.05 4.32
N GLY A 236 -21.23 10.12 5.05
CA GLY A 236 -21.28 10.08 6.50
C GLY A 236 -21.78 8.75 7.10
N SER A 237 -21.63 7.63 6.39
CA SER A 237 -22.15 6.33 6.84
C SER A 237 -21.09 5.42 7.49
N VAL A 238 -19.80 5.63 7.20
CA VAL A 238 -18.70 4.74 7.63
C VAL A 238 -18.04 5.25 8.92
N ASP A 239 -17.79 4.36 9.88
CA ASP A 239 -17.06 4.67 11.12
C ASP A 239 -15.53 4.60 10.92
N VAL A 240 -15.07 3.57 10.20
CA VAL A 240 -13.64 3.32 9.96
C VAL A 240 -13.40 2.92 8.50
N ALA A 241 -12.53 3.64 7.80
CA ALA A 241 -12.00 3.25 6.49
C ALA A 241 -10.62 2.61 6.64
N VAL A 242 -10.35 1.51 5.94
CA VAL A 242 -9.07 0.82 5.98
C VAL A 242 -8.45 0.80 4.58
N LEU A 243 -7.23 1.31 4.48
CA LEU A 243 -6.43 1.35 3.26
C LEU A 243 -5.06 0.74 3.54
N ILE A 244 -4.86 -0.53 3.17
CA ILE A 244 -3.59 -1.25 3.36
C ILE A 244 -3.05 -1.73 2.01
N PHE A 245 -1.94 -1.15 1.54
CA PHE A 245 -1.27 -1.46 0.27
C PHE A 245 -2.13 -1.28 -0.99
N ILE A 246 -2.95 -0.22 -0.98
CA ILE A 246 -3.89 0.15 -2.06
C ILE A 246 -3.56 1.52 -2.64
N PHE A 247 -3.21 2.49 -1.80
CA PHE A 247 -3.04 3.88 -2.23
C PHE A 247 -1.86 4.04 -3.18
N SER A 248 -0.81 3.22 -3.00
CA SER A 248 0.31 3.12 -3.93
C SER A 248 -0.04 2.56 -5.31
N ALA A 249 -1.17 1.86 -5.47
CA ALA A 249 -1.59 1.33 -6.78
C ALA A 249 -2.30 2.38 -7.65
N LEU A 250 -2.76 3.47 -7.01
CA LEU A 250 -3.37 4.61 -7.68
C LEU A 250 -2.32 5.41 -8.45
N SER A 251 -2.73 5.99 -9.57
CA SER A 251 -1.96 7.05 -10.20
C SER A 251 -1.95 8.32 -9.32
N PRO A 252 -0.93 9.18 -9.41
CA PRO A 252 -0.90 10.44 -8.66
C PRO A 252 -2.11 11.35 -8.88
N ASP A 253 -2.67 11.40 -10.09
CA ASP A 253 -3.86 12.18 -10.45
C ASP A 253 -5.16 11.66 -9.83
N GLN A 254 -5.16 10.43 -9.29
CA GLN A 254 -6.32 9.81 -8.64
C GLN A 254 -6.39 10.07 -7.13
N TRP A 255 -5.30 10.53 -6.51
CA TRP A 255 -5.23 10.64 -5.05
C TRP A 255 -6.20 11.66 -4.47
N ALA A 256 -6.32 12.84 -5.09
CA ALA A 256 -7.24 13.87 -4.62
C ALA A 256 -8.69 13.35 -4.59
N LYS A 257 -9.12 12.68 -5.67
CA LYS A 257 -10.46 12.09 -5.75
C LYS A 257 -10.66 10.96 -4.74
N ALA A 258 -9.64 10.13 -4.55
CA ALA A 258 -9.68 9.05 -3.56
C ALA A 258 -9.83 9.59 -2.13
N VAL A 259 -9.05 10.61 -1.76
CA VAL A 259 -9.14 11.27 -0.44
C VAL A 259 -10.51 11.93 -0.27
N GLU A 260 -11.04 12.59 -1.31
CA GLU A 260 -12.38 13.17 -1.31
C GLU A 260 -13.47 12.13 -1.04
N ASN A 261 -13.48 11.01 -1.75
CA ASN A 261 -14.47 9.97 -1.56
C ASN A 261 -14.38 9.29 -0.19
N VAL A 262 -13.16 9.05 0.32
CA VAL A 262 -12.95 8.55 1.68
C VAL A 262 -13.48 9.54 2.70
N HIS A 263 -13.24 10.84 2.50
CA HIS A 263 -13.78 11.88 3.35
C HIS A 263 -15.31 11.93 3.31
N ARG A 264 -15.92 11.87 2.12
CA ARG A 264 -17.38 11.90 1.94
C ARG A 264 -18.07 10.74 2.67
N VAL A 265 -17.56 9.52 2.52
CA VAL A 265 -18.21 8.33 3.09
C VAL A 265 -18.06 8.22 4.62
N LEU A 266 -16.99 8.80 5.19
CA LEU A 266 -16.77 8.77 6.64
C LEU A 266 -17.74 9.67 7.41
N LYS A 267 -18.21 9.20 8.56
CA LYS A 267 -18.88 10.02 9.58
C LYS A 267 -17.98 11.16 10.06
N PRO A 268 -18.53 12.29 10.55
CA PRO A 268 -17.75 13.24 11.34
C PRO A 268 -17.03 12.52 12.49
N GLY A 269 -15.73 12.77 12.65
CA GLY A 269 -14.89 12.05 13.61
C GLY A 269 -14.51 10.62 13.21
N GLY A 270 -14.93 10.13 12.04
CA GLY A 270 -14.56 8.82 11.50
C GLY A 270 -13.05 8.69 11.22
N LEU A 271 -12.56 7.47 11.23
CA LEU A 271 -11.11 7.18 11.19
C LEU A 271 -10.69 6.49 9.88
N VAL A 272 -9.49 6.82 9.42
CA VAL A 272 -8.77 6.11 8.37
C VAL A 272 -7.60 5.35 8.99
N CYS A 273 -7.53 4.03 8.78
CA CYS A 273 -6.38 3.19 9.08
C CYS A 273 -5.58 2.99 7.80
N PHE A 274 -4.37 3.56 7.73
CA PHE A 274 -3.57 3.60 6.51
C PHE A 274 -2.25 2.85 6.67
N ARG A 275 -1.87 2.04 5.68
CA ARG A 275 -0.50 1.51 5.57
C ARG A 275 -0.09 1.30 4.12
N ASP A 276 1.05 1.84 3.70
CA ASP A 276 1.55 1.66 2.33
C ASP A 276 3.09 1.71 2.23
N TYR A 277 3.65 1.63 1.02
CA TYR A 277 5.10 1.63 0.79
C TYR A 277 5.73 3.02 0.96
N GLY A 278 6.87 3.07 1.64
CA GLY A 278 7.68 4.29 1.79
C GLY A 278 8.86 4.33 0.83
N ARG A 279 9.33 5.54 0.50
CA ARG A 279 10.51 5.77 -0.33
C ARG A 279 11.75 5.09 0.28
N GLY A 280 12.58 4.50 -0.57
CA GLY A 280 13.77 3.75 -0.19
C GLY A 280 13.50 2.31 0.24
N ASP A 281 12.27 1.79 0.11
CA ASP A 281 11.98 0.36 0.34
C ASP A 281 12.81 -0.53 -0.62
N LEU A 282 13.17 -1.71 -0.14
CA LEU A 282 13.90 -2.73 -0.89
C LEU A 282 13.28 -3.02 -2.26
N ALA A 283 11.96 -3.04 -2.36
CA ALA A 283 11.28 -3.27 -3.62
C ALA A 283 11.52 -2.12 -4.62
N GLN A 284 11.59 -0.88 -4.14
CA GLN A 284 11.84 0.31 -4.97
C GLN A 284 13.25 0.28 -5.56
N VAL A 285 14.27 0.10 -4.71
CA VAL A 285 15.67 0.15 -5.15
C VAL A 285 16.05 -1.02 -6.07
N ARG A 286 15.23 -2.09 -6.10
CA ARG A 286 15.44 -3.28 -6.94
C ARG A 286 14.70 -3.28 -8.28
N PHE A 287 13.94 -2.23 -8.61
CA PHE A 287 13.31 -2.19 -9.93
C PHE A 287 14.35 -2.27 -11.04
N ARG A 288 14.10 -3.19 -11.96
CA ARG A 288 14.92 -3.37 -13.17
C ARG A 288 14.60 -2.28 -14.19
N LYS A 289 15.48 -2.13 -15.18
CA LYS A 289 15.28 -1.23 -16.33
C LYS A 289 13.91 -1.45 -17.01
N GLY A 290 13.33 -0.39 -17.55
CA GLY A 290 12.04 -0.44 -18.24
C GLY A 290 10.86 -0.68 -17.30
N ARG A 291 10.95 -0.20 -16.06
CA ARG A 291 9.85 -0.27 -15.06
C ARG A 291 9.48 1.07 -14.45
N TYR A 292 10.33 2.08 -14.62
CA TYR A 292 10.11 3.44 -14.14
C TYR A 292 9.02 4.13 -14.98
N LEU A 293 7.88 4.46 -14.38
CA LEU A 293 6.80 5.25 -14.99
C LEU A 293 7.09 6.74 -14.84
N ASP A 294 7.29 7.14 -13.59
CA ASP A 294 7.54 8.49 -13.13
C ASP A 294 8.27 8.45 -11.78
N GLU A 295 8.60 9.61 -11.20
CA GLU A 295 9.30 9.68 -9.92
C GLU A 295 8.51 8.93 -8.86
N ASN A 296 9.20 8.00 -8.17
CA ASN A 296 8.64 7.07 -7.19
C ASN A 296 7.52 6.13 -7.72
N PHE A 297 7.18 6.16 -9.02
CA PHE A 297 6.08 5.38 -9.60
C PHE A 297 6.57 4.34 -10.61
N TYR A 298 6.16 3.08 -10.44
CA TYR A 298 6.72 1.95 -11.18
C TYR A 298 5.67 0.94 -11.62
N ILE A 299 6.01 0.18 -12.67
CA ILE A 299 5.28 -1.02 -13.10
C ILE A 299 5.92 -2.26 -12.47
N ARG A 300 5.11 -3.12 -11.86
CA ARG A 300 5.52 -4.42 -11.35
C ARG A 300 5.63 -5.47 -12.45
N GLY A 301 6.22 -6.62 -12.12
CA GLY A 301 6.38 -7.74 -13.05
C GLY A 301 5.06 -8.29 -13.59
N ASP A 302 4.01 -8.24 -12.78
CA ASP A 302 2.64 -8.66 -13.11
C ASP A 302 1.83 -7.59 -13.88
N GLY A 303 2.41 -6.41 -14.11
CA GLY A 303 1.78 -5.29 -14.81
C GLY A 303 0.96 -4.36 -13.92
N THR A 304 0.79 -4.67 -12.63
CA THR A 304 0.23 -3.72 -11.66
C THR A 304 1.21 -2.58 -11.41
N ARG A 305 0.75 -1.49 -10.80
CA ARG A 305 1.56 -0.30 -10.53
C ARG A 305 1.80 -0.12 -9.05
N VAL A 306 2.86 0.59 -8.69
CA VAL A 306 3.19 0.92 -7.30
C VAL A 306 3.92 2.25 -7.22
N TYR A 307 3.46 3.06 -6.29
CA TYR A 307 4.09 4.30 -5.82
C TYR A 307 4.81 4.07 -4.48
N PHE A 308 5.90 4.80 -4.24
CA PHE A 308 6.62 4.79 -2.96
C PHE A 308 6.63 6.19 -2.36
N PHE A 309 5.89 6.37 -1.27
CA PHE A 309 5.62 7.69 -0.72
C PHE A 309 6.76 8.21 0.15
N ASP A 310 7.03 9.51 0.04
CA ASP A 310 7.67 10.25 1.11
C ASP A 310 6.64 10.58 2.21
N ARG A 311 7.08 10.60 3.47
CA ARG A 311 6.19 10.82 4.62
C ARG A 311 5.45 12.16 4.53
N ASP A 312 6.20 13.22 4.22
CA ASP A 312 5.66 14.57 4.21
C ASP A 312 4.74 14.81 3.01
N GLU A 313 5.06 14.22 1.85
CA GLU A 313 4.15 14.22 0.71
C GLU A 313 2.82 13.55 1.06
N LEU A 314 2.87 12.36 1.67
CA LEU A 314 1.66 11.66 2.08
C LEU A 314 0.86 12.51 3.08
N SER A 315 1.51 13.15 4.05
CA SER A 315 0.84 14.08 4.97
C SER A 315 0.15 15.22 4.23
N ASP A 316 0.81 15.84 3.26
CA ASP A 316 0.27 16.96 2.50
C ASP A 316 -0.92 16.53 1.62
N ILE A 317 -0.90 15.32 1.06
CA ILE A 317 -2.02 14.73 0.30
C ILE A 317 -3.26 14.56 1.20
N TRP A 318 -3.11 13.93 2.37
CA TRP A 318 -4.25 13.64 3.26
C TRP A 318 -4.79 14.88 3.99
N THR A 319 -3.97 15.91 4.18
CA THR A 319 -4.39 17.16 4.83
C THR A 319 -4.89 18.23 3.87
N GLY A 320 -4.72 18.02 2.56
CA GLY A 320 -5.08 19.00 1.52
C GLY A 320 -4.03 20.11 1.29
N LYS A 321 -2.94 20.16 2.08
CA LYS A 321 -1.90 21.21 1.97
C LYS A 321 -1.19 21.26 0.62
N LYS A 322 -1.12 20.13 -0.11
CA LYS A 322 -0.51 20.09 -1.45
C LYS A 322 -1.31 20.94 -2.44
N ALA A 323 -2.64 20.86 -2.39
CA ALA A 323 -3.52 21.61 -3.26
C ALA A 323 -3.50 23.12 -2.92
N ASP A 324 -3.37 23.48 -1.64
CA ASP A 324 -3.18 24.88 -1.22
C ASP A 324 -1.92 25.49 -1.89
N LYS A 325 -0.77 24.80 -1.84
CA LYS A 325 0.50 25.26 -2.45
C LYS A 325 0.41 25.42 -3.98
N GLU A 326 -0.25 24.49 -4.66
CA GLU A 326 -0.44 24.56 -6.12
C GLU A 326 -1.38 25.71 -6.50
N SER A 327 -2.42 25.97 -5.69
CA SER A 327 -3.34 27.10 -5.88
C SER A 327 -2.65 28.46 -5.68
N GLU A 328 -1.80 28.60 -4.65
CA GLU A 328 -1.02 29.81 -4.39
C GLU A 328 -0.03 30.10 -5.52
N THR A 329 0.68 29.06 -5.99
CA THR A 329 1.65 29.19 -7.10
C THR A 329 0.96 29.58 -8.42
N ALA A 330 -0.23 29.06 -8.69
CA ALA A 330 -1.03 29.41 -9.87
C ALA A 330 -1.60 30.84 -9.82
N LEU A 331 -1.96 31.33 -8.61
CA LEU A 331 -2.35 32.72 -8.41
C LEU A 331 -1.18 33.69 -8.61
N GLU A 332 0.02 33.35 -8.15
CA GLU A 332 1.21 34.21 -8.33
C GLU A 332 1.69 34.28 -9.79
N THR A 333 1.43 33.24 -10.60
CA THR A 333 1.78 33.23 -12.04
C THR A 333 0.76 33.94 -12.94
N THR A 334 -0.35 34.45 -12.39
CA THR A 334 -1.38 35.19 -13.14
C THR A 334 -1.42 36.68 -12.75
N THR A 335 -0.28 37.38 -12.88
CA THR A 335 -0.26 38.85 -12.93
C THR A 335 -0.07 39.31 -14.38
N PRO A 336 -1.11 39.70 -15.14
CA PRO A 336 -0.90 40.38 -16.40
C PRO A 336 -0.58 41.86 -16.11
N ALA A 337 0.59 42.30 -16.56
CA ALA A 337 0.85 43.71 -16.77
C ALA A 337 0.01 44.19 -17.96
N ALA A 338 -1.06 44.96 -17.72
CA ALA A 338 -1.61 45.86 -18.72
C ALA A 338 -2.46 46.96 -18.06
N GLU A 339 -2.00 48.19 -18.25
CA GLU A 339 -2.78 49.43 -18.13
C GLU A 339 -3.93 49.43 -19.16
N GLY A 340 -5.10 49.95 -18.77
CA GLY A 340 -6.16 50.28 -19.72
C GLY A 340 -7.56 50.16 -19.14
N ALA A 341 -8.17 51.30 -18.84
CA ALA A 341 -9.52 51.43 -18.33
C ALA A 341 -10.58 50.95 -19.35
N ASP A 342 -11.58 50.19 -18.89
CA ASP A 342 -12.98 50.60 -18.99
C ASP A 342 -13.88 49.70 -18.13
N ALA A 343 -14.83 50.33 -17.44
CA ALA A 343 -15.73 49.70 -16.49
C ALA A 343 -16.90 48.99 -17.19
N VAL A 344 -17.05 47.69 -16.94
CA VAL A 344 -18.29 46.95 -17.20
C VAL A 344 -18.61 46.10 -15.96
N GLN A 345 -19.78 46.35 -15.38
CA GLN A 345 -20.35 45.57 -14.28
C GLN A 345 -20.58 44.11 -14.73
N SER A 346 -19.88 43.17 -14.09
CA SER A 346 -20.14 41.74 -14.22
C SER A 346 -20.65 41.20 -12.90
N THR A 347 -21.80 40.54 -12.99
CA THR A 347 -22.59 39.87 -11.97
C THR A 347 -21.79 38.91 -11.09
N ASP A 348 -22.03 39.00 -9.77
CA ASP A 348 -21.60 38.06 -8.75
C ASP A 348 -21.96 36.62 -9.13
N THR A 349 -20.97 35.84 -9.54
CA THR A 349 -21.03 34.38 -9.47
C THR A 349 -20.04 34.01 -8.38
N GLU A 350 -20.55 33.76 -7.16
CA GLU A 350 -19.78 33.09 -6.12
C GLU A 350 -19.34 31.74 -6.69
N ALA A 351 -18.10 31.68 -7.16
CA ALA A 351 -17.42 30.41 -7.37
C ALA A 351 -17.33 29.77 -5.99
N ALA A 352 -18.12 28.73 -5.76
CA ALA A 352 -18.00 27.89 -4.58
C ALA A 352 -16.54 27.42 -4.51
N GLU A 353 -15.76 27.98 -3.59
CA GLU A 353 -14.45 27.46 -3.25
C GLU A 353 -14.66 25.99 -2.86
N THR A 354 -14.24 25.06 -3.70
CA THR A 354 -14.32 23.63 -3.39
C THR A 354 -13.43 23.38 -2.18
N GLU A 355 -14.05 23.35 -1.01
CA GLU A 355 -13.37 23.14 0.27
C GLU A 355 -12.67 21.78 0.20
N ILE A 356 -11.34 21.81 0.14
CA ILE A 356 -10.51 20.62 -0.02
C ILE A 356 -10.73 19.75 1.23
N PRO A 357 -11.11 18.47 1.10
CA PRO A 357 -11.39 17.63 2.25
C PRO A 357 -10.14 17.51 3.15
N ARG A 358 -10.27 17.92 4.42
CA ARG A 358 -9.14 18.00 5.35
C ARG A 358 -9.25 16.94 6.43
N PHE A 359 -8.34 15.98 6.43
CA PHE A 359 -8.14 15.09 7.56
C PHE A 359 -7.21 15.70 8.60
N GLU A 360 -7.46 15.42 9.87
CA GLU A 360 -6.47 15.55 10.94
C GLU A 360 -5.54 14.35 10.94
N VAL A 361 -4.23 14.58 11.01
CA VAL A 361 -3.23 13.51 11.17
C VAL A 361 -3.09 13.18 12.64
N GLU A 362 -3.68 12.06 13.09
CA GLU A 362 -3.50 11.59 14.47
C GLU A 362 -2.12 10.94 14.67
N ASN A 363 -1.65 10.24 13.64
CA ASN A 363 -0.34 9.62 13.61
C ASN A 363 0.08 9.41 12.15
N LEU A 364 1.34 9.66 11.82
CA LEU A 364 1.95 9.23 10.57
C LEU A 364 3.42 8.88 10.82
N GLY A 365 3.69 7.58 10.92
CA GLY A 365 5.01 7.03 11.20
C GLY A 365 5.64 6.33 10.00
N VAL A 366 6.95 6.12 10.09
CA VAL A 366 7.73 5.32 9.14
C VAL A 366 8.16 4.03 9.85
N ASP A 367 7.68 2.88 9.38
CA ASP A 367 8.15 1.56 9.83
C ASP A 367 9.31 1.13 8.94
N ARG A 368 10.52 1.24 9.48
CA ARG A 368 11.76 0.78 8.84
C ARG A 368 12.22 -0.52 9.46
N ARG A 369 12.53 -1.50 8.61
CA ARG A 369 13.10 -2.78 9.05
C ARG A 369 14.36 -3.09 8.28
N LEU A 370 15.40 -3.48 9.00
CA LEU A 370 16.59 -4.05 8.41
C LEU A 370 16.42 -5.55 8.29
N LEU A 371 16.57 -6.09 7.09
CA LEU A 371 16.68 -7.50 6.79
C LEU A 371 18.14 -7.78 6.42
N VAL A 372 18.66 -8.92 6.88
CA VAL A 372 20.03 -9.31 6.54
C VAL A 372 20.07 -10.66 5.85
N ASN A 373 20.85 -10.75 4.77
CA ASN A 373 21.29 -12.02 4.25
C ASN A 373 22.64 -12.35 4.91
N ARG A 374 22.62 -13.30 5.84
CA ARG A 374 23.82 -13.68 6.60
C ARG A 374 24.87 -14.41 5.74
N ALA A 375 24.44 -15.11 4.69
CA ALA A 375 25.34 -15.85 3.81
C ALA A 375 26.13 -14.93 2.87
N SER A 376 25.46 -13.94 2.28
CA SER A 376 26.09 -12.95 1.39
C SER A 376 26.49 -11.65 2.09
N LYS A 377 26.29 -11.55 3.41
CA LYS A 377 26.53 -10.36 4.23
C LYS A 377 25.88 -9.09 3.68
N LEU A 378 24.66 -9.21 3.17
CA LEU A 378 23.90 -8.10 2.59
C LEU A 378 22.89 -7.52 3.58
N LYS A 379 22.89 -6.19 3.71
CA LYS A 379 21.84 -5.42 4.38
C LYS A 379 20.77 -5.01 3.37
N MET A 380 19.51 -5.09 3.76
CA MET A 380 18.35 -4.77 2.92
C MET A 380 17.29 -4.07 3.77
N TYR A 381 16.74 -2.96 3.31
CA TYR A 381 15.83 -2.16 4.14
C TYR A 381 14.41 -2.20 3.60
N ARG A 382 13.44 -2.54 4.45
CA ARG A 382 12.03 -2.37 4.14
C ARG A 382 11.54 -1.06 4.74
N CYS A 383 10.69 -0.35 4.00
CA CYS A 383 10.15 0.94 4.39
C CYS A 383 8.64 0.96 4.11
N TRP A 384 7.86 1.21 5.16
CA TRP A 384 6.42 1.40 5.08
C TRP A 384 6.01 2.67 5.80
N LEU A 385 4.98 3.32 5.29
CA LEU A 385 4.29 4.40 6.00
C LEU A 385 3.05 3.84 6.68
N GLN A 386 2.81 4.25 7.91
CA GLN A 386 1.62 3.89 8.67
C GLN A 386 0.97 5.13 9.23
N GLY A 387 -0.31 5.33 8.89
CA GLY A 387 -1.06 6.52 9.24
C GLY A 387 -2.38 6.21 9.93
N ARG A 388 -2.80 7.14 10.78
CA ARG A 388 -4.19 7.27 11.24
C ARG A 388 -4.64 8.69 11.00
N PHE A 389 -5.76 8.82 10.30
CA PHE A 389 -6.33 10.12 9.95
C PHE A 389 -7.76 10.20 10.46
N ARG A 390 -8.17 11.36 10.95
CA ARG A 390 -9.53 11.60 11.45
C ARG A 390 -10.23 12.63 10.58
N LYS A 391 -11.46 12.32 10.16
CA LYS A 391 -12.33 13.30 9.52
C LYS A 391 -12.74 14.36 10.53
N LYS A 392 -12.53 15.63 10.21
CA LYS A 392 -12.95 16.76 11.04
C LYS A 392 -14.45 16.99 10.99
#